data_AF-A0A416RUB3-F1
#
_entry.id   AF-A0A416RUB3-F1
#
_cell.length_a   1.000
_cell.length_b   1.000
_cell.length_c   1.000
_cell.angle_alpha   90.00
_cell.angle_beta   90.00
_cell.angle_gamma   90.00
#
_symmetry.space_group_name_H-M   'P 1'
#
loop_
_entity.id
_entity.type
_entity.pdbx_description
1 polymer ?
#
loop_
_entity_poly.entity_id
_entity_poly.type
_entity_poly.pdbx_seq_one_letter_code
_entity_poly.pdbx_strand_id
1 'polypeptide(L)'
;DMNSFSDYKQGSATAEYRHYVDEAVQLAERQKQRVDPMYHDKIDSLLDTYARKLAANMNKGYEIDARVPSILIAGGSNFPTRKKEKQNAARDSNYREWQDIQGLLDKIRSTGMGGISADDPQAVQKLEKKLESLEKSQETMKAVNAYYRKHKTLDGCPHLPPEELEKLKADMASSWHLEDKPFATWALSNNSAEIRRVKDRIKSLSQQKEIGFVGWKFDGGKVEANTEANRLQIFFEDKPDEATREALKSNGFRWSPKAGAWQRQLTSNAYYAADYVKAIAPLTGEKPTELQRAHIRQQKVAAQEQEAPQDKDTFSIYQIKDGNETRDLRFEPYDRLTTTGQRVDPKNYALVYSAPLTPGTSLEDIYTRFNIDHPKDFKGHSLSVSDVVVLHQNGQDTAHYVDSFGYKDVSEFLQPENYLKAAEQTTEQNYNMIDGQINNTPTAAELEEKAKAGEQISLAEYAKALKTDKERGKSAKQEKPSIRAQLKAAKEQTTKKQARQKTQDLERS
;
A
#
# COMPACT_ATOMS: atom_id res chain seq x y z
N ASP A 1 65.78 19.10 -9.59
CA ASP A 1 65.65 20.29 -8.72
C ASP A 1 64.43 20.27 -7.78
N MET A 2 64.15 19.18 -7.05
CA MET A 2 62.89 19.08 -6.28
C MET A 2 62.87 19.77 -4.90
N ASN A 3 63.91 20.48 -4.49
CA ASN A 3 63.96 21.20 -3.20
C ASN A 3 64.83 22.47 -3.27
N SER A 4 64.81 23.19 -4.40
CA SER A 4 65.47 24.49 -4.48
C SER A 4 64.53 25.58 -3.96
N PHE A 5 64.98 26.34 -2.96
CA PHE A 5 64.25 27.53 -2.49
C PHE A 5 64.35 28.71 -3.46
N SER A 6 65.21 28.65 -4.49
CA SER A 6 65.43 29.75 -5.45
C SER A 6 64.16 30.15 -6.21
N ASP A 7 63.26 29.19 -6.43
CA ASP A 7 62.10 29.37 -7.31
C ASP A 7 60.79 29.49 -6.50
N TYR A 8 60.88 29.56 -5.17
CA TYR A 8 59.71 29.67 -4.31
C TYR A 8 59.02 31.02 -4.48
N LYS A 9 57.76 31.00 -4.92
CA LYS A 9 56.90 32.19 -4.99
C LYS A 9 56.07 32.29 -3.71
N GLN A 10 56.14 33.43 -3.02
CA GLN A 10 55.33 33.66 -1.82
C GLN A 10 53.84 33.43 -2.11
N GLY A 11 53.19 32.62 -1.26
CA GLY A 11 51.76 32.29 -1.41
C GLY A 11 51.47 31.14 -2.39
N SER A 12 52.47 30.55 -3.04
CA SER A 12 52.28 29.41 -3.96
C SER A 12 51.60 28.21 -3.29
N ALA A 13 52.02 27.86 -2.07
CA ALA A 13 51.44 26.77 -1.28
C ALA A 13 49.95 27.00 -0.97
N THR A 14 49.57 28.25 -0.64
CA THR A 14 48.17 28.61 -0.39
C THR A 14 47.37 28.60 -1.69
N ALA A 15 47.95 29.01 -2.80
CA ALA A 15 47.32 28.95 -4.12
C ALA A 15 47.09 27.50 -4.57
N GLU A 16 48.06 26.61 -4.34
CA GLU A 16 47.97 25.18 -4.62
C GLU A 16 46.86 24.51 -3.80
N TYR A 17 46.80 24.80 -2.48
CA TYR A 17 45.70 24.33 -1.63
C TYR A 17 44.33 24.80 -2.15
N ARG A 18 44.20 26.10 -2.48
CA ARG A 18 42.95 26.66 -3.00
C ARG A 18 42.53 25.98 -4.29
N HIS A 19 43.46 25.77 -5.22
CA HIS A 19 43.20 25.07 -6.47
C HIS A 19 42.57 23.69 -6.24
N TYR A 20 43.15 22.87 -5.36
CA TYR A 20 42.58 21.56 -5.04
C TYR A 20 41.19 21.64 -4.39
N VAL A 21 40.98 22.62 -3.51
CA VAL A 21 39.66 22.83 -2.88
C VAL A 21 38.63 23.29 -3.91
N ASP A 22 38.99 24.21 -4.81
CA ASP A 22 38.09 24.71 -5.86
C ASP A 22 37.69 23.58 -6.82
N GLU A 23 38.62 22.72 -7.21
CA GLU A 23 38.31 21.52 -8.00
C GLU A 23 37.36 20.56 -7.25
N ALA A 24 37.57 20.38 -5.95
CA ALA A 24 36.71 19.55 -5.10
C ALA A 24 35.30 20.16 -4.94
N VAL A 25 35.19 21.49 -4.85
CA VAL A 25 33.91 22.22 -4.83
C VAL A 25 33.15 21.99 -6.13
N GLN A 26 33.78 22.20 -7.28
CA GLN A 26 33.16 21.95 -8.58
C GLN A 26 32.74 20.48 -8.75
N LEU A 27 33.52 19.54 -8.21
CA LEU A 27 33.16 18.13 -8.18
C LEU A 27 31.90 17.88 -7.34
N ALA A 28 31.83 18.47 -6.15
CA ALA A 28 30.69 18.37 -5.26
C ALA A 28 29.41 18.98 -5.88
N GLU A 29 29.51 20.16 -6.49
CA GLU A 29 28.40 20.83 -7.18
C GLU A 29 27.86 19.99 -8.34
N ARG A 30 28.75 19.48 -9.21
CA ARG A 30 28.36 18.56 -10.29
C ARG A 30 27.67 17.32 -9.75
N GLN A 31 28.12 16.79 -8.62
CA GLN A 31 27.48 15.63 -8.03
C GLN A 31 26.09 15.97 -7.48
N LYS A 32 25.93 17.10 -6.76
CA LYS A 32 24.64 17.56 -6.23
C LYS A 32 23.59 17.76 -7.31
N GLN A 33 23.98 18.19 -8.52
CA GLN A 33 23.06 18.32 -9.66
C GLN A 33 22.52 16.96 -10.15
N ARG A 34 23.27 15.87 -9.92
CA ARG A 34 22.92 14.52 -10.41
C ARG A 34 22.16 13.70 -9.39
N VAL A 35 22.25 14.06 -8.11
CA VAL A 35 21.71 13.26 -7.00
C VAL A 35 20.64 14.03 -6.24
N ASP A 36 19.80 13.25 -5.57
CA ASP A 36 18.72 13.76 -4.74
C ASP A 36 19.23 14.70 -3.62
N PRO A 37 18.49 15.78 -3.29
CA PRO A 37 18.83 16.72 -2.20
C PRO A 37 19.19 16.06 -0.87
N MET A 38 18.64 14.89 -0.56
CA MET A 38 18.97 14.13 0.65
C MET A 38 20.48 13.83 0.79
N TYR A 39 21.22 13.76 -0.31
CA TYR A 39 22.67 13.48 -0.27
C TYR A 39 23.54 14.74 -0.18
N HIS A 40 22.96 15.94 -0.29
CA HIS A 40 23.72 17.19 -0.38
C HIS A 40 24.52 17.46 0.90
N ASP A 41 23.90 17.30 2.08
CA ASP A 41 24.59 17.46 3.37
C ASP A 41 25.76 16.49 3.52
N LYS A 42 25.61 15.26 3.04
CA LYS A 42 26.68 14.26 3.06
C LYS A 42 27.82 14.67 2.14
N ILE A 43 27.52 15.14 0.94
CA ILE A 43 28.52 15.65 -0.01
C ILE A 43 29.28 16.82 0.61
N ASP A 44 28.57 17.76 1.25
CA ASP A 44 29.19 18.91 1.92
C ASP A 44 30.08 18.49 3.09
N SER A 45 29.63 17.52 3.91
CA SER A 45 30.44 17.00 5.00
C SER A 45 31.74 16.33 4.52
N LEU A 46 31.69 15.67 3.36
CA LEU A 46 32.86 15.04 2.74
C LEU A 46 33.82 16.10 2.18
N LEU A 47 33.29 17.13 1.53
CA LEU A 47 34.06 18.25 1.00
C LEU A 47 34.78 19.02 2.13
N ASP A 48 34.07 19.32 3.21
CA ASP A 48 34.65 19.97 4.39
C ASP A 48 35.75 19.11 5.03
N THR A 49 35.50 17.80 5.16
CA THR A 49 36.51 16.85 5.65
C THR A 49 37.74 16.81 4.74
N TYR A 50 37.56 16.83 3.42
CA TYR A 50 38.64 16.87 2.43
C TYR A 50 39.47 18.15 2.59
N ALA A 51 38.83 19.32 2.58
CA ALA A 51 39.51 20.61 2.69
C ALA A 51 40.32 20.72 3.98
N ARG A 52 39.77 20.26 5.10
CA ARG A 52 40.44 20.29 6.41
C ARG A 52 41.64 19.34 6.48
N LYS A 53 41.45 18.09 6.03
CA LYS A 53 42.53 17.09 6.05
C LYS A 53 43.65 17.43 5.07
N LEU A 54 43.31 17.92 3.88
CA LEU A 54 44.29 18.34 2.89
C LEU A 54 45.18 19.45 3.44
N ALA A 55 44.59 20.48 4.07
CA ALA A 55 45.36 21.56 4.69
C ALA A 55 46.33 21.03 5.77
N ALA A 56 45.85 20.13 6.65
CA ALA A 56 46.67 19.52 7.68
C ALA A 56 47.83 18.69 7.09
N ASN A 57 47.56 17.90 6.06
CA ASN A 57 48.55 17.04 5.40
C ASN A 57 49.59 17.84 4.62
N MET A 58 49.20 18.91 3.91
CA MET A 58 50.14 19.80 3.22
C MET A 58 51.07 20.51 4.22
N ASN A 59 50.50 21.08 5.29
CA ASN A 59 51.29 21.71 6.36
C ASN A 59 52.25 20.70 7.01
N LYS A 60 51.80 19.46 7.22
CA LYS A 60 52.65 18.39 7.74
C LYS A 60 53.78 18.02 6.78
N GLY A 61 53.51 17.99 5.47
CA GLY A 61 54.52 17.81 4.44
C GLY A 61 55.63 18.86 4.53
N TYR A 62 55.26 20.14 4.60
CA TYR A 62 56.24 21.24 4.75
C TYR A 62 57.04 21.13 6.05
N GLU A 63 56.40 20.77 7.17
CA GLU A 63 57.10 20.51 8.44
C GLU A 63 58.10 19.35 8.31
N ILE A 64 57.71 18.26 7.63
CA ILE A 64 58.59 17.09 7.40
C ILE A 64 59.80 17.50 6.57
N ASP A 65 59.61 18.24 5.49
CA ASP A 65 60.68 18.63 4.58
C ASP A 65 61.71 19.56 5.25
N ALA A 66 61.29 20.37 6.22
CA ALA A 66 62.18 21.24 7.00
C ALA A 66 63.07 20.50 8.05
N ARG A 67 62.82 19.22 8.35
CA ARG A 67 63.50 18.50 9.47
C ARG A 67 64.99 18.24 9.28
N VAL A 68 65.45 18.08 8.04
CA VAL A 68 66.82 17.65 7.73
C VAL A 68 67.41 18.56 6.67
N PRO A 69 68.56 19.22 6.93
CA PRO A 69 69.22 20.07 5.95
C PRO A 69 69.70 19.26 4.75
N SER A 70 69.80 19.90 3.59
CA SER A 70 70.33 19.27 2.37
C SER A 70 71.76 18.80 2.57
N ILE A 71 72.15 17.71 1.88
CA ILE A 71 73.53 17.24 1.84
C ILE A 71 74.49 18.30 1.27
N LEU A 72 73.99 19.19 0.41
CA LEU A 72 74.74 20.33 -0.11
C LEU A 72 75.06 21.38 0.97
N ILE A 73 74.22 21.48 2.00
CA ILE A 73 74.41 22.42 3.12
C ILE A 73 75.26 21.76 4.22
N ALA A 74 74.95 20.51 4.58
CA ALA A 74 75.62 19.81 5.68
C ALA A 74 76.99 19.23 5.26
N GLY A 75 77.23 19.00 3.97
CA GLY A 75 78.38 18.23 3.47
C GLY A 75 78.24 16.73 3.71
N GLY A 76 78.86 15.91 2.84
CA GLY A 76 78.71 14.45 2.87
C GLY A 76 79.11 13.79 4.20
N SER A 77 80.16 14.30 4.85
CA SER A 77 80.68 13.74 6.10
C SER A 77 79.86 14.08 7.35
N ASN A 78 79.11 15.19 7.34
CA ASN A 78 78.31 15.66 8.49
C ASN A 78 76.80 15.46 8.28
N PHE A 79 76.38 14.79 7.20
CA PHE A 79 74.98 14.57 6.89
C PHE A 79 74.33 13.58 7.88
N PRO A 80 73.20 13.93 8.53
CA PRO A 80 72.59 13.07 9.54
C PRO A 80 71.71 11.98 8.90
N THR A 81 72.34 10.92 8.36
CA THR A 81 71.68 9.83 7.62
C THR A 81 70.48 9.22 8.34
N ARG A 82 70.62 8.85 9.63
CA ARG A 82 69.52 8.29 10.42
C ARG A 82 68.33 9.24 10.58
N LYS A 83 68.57 10.56 10.65
CA LYS A 83 67.48 11.56 10.68
C LYS A 83 66.81 11.66 9.30
N LYS A 84 67.58 11.56 8.21
CA LYS A 84 67.04 11.53 6.84
C LYS A 84 66.16 10.31 6.59
N GLU A 85 66.58 9.13 7.05
CA GLU A 85 65.76 7.91 6.98
C GLU A 85 64.41 8.09 7.67
N LYS A 86 64.41 8.66 8.89
CA LYS A 86 63.17 9.01 9.61
C LYS A 86 62.33 10.08 8.89
N GLN A 87 62.97 11.07 8.26
CA GLN A 87 62.26 12.07 7.44
C GLN A 87 61.58 11.39 6.24
N ASN A 88 62.26 10.48 5.55
CA ASN A 88 61.70 9.75 4.41
C ASN A 88 60.52 8.86 4.85
N ALA A 89 60.65 8.11 5.94
CA ALA A 89 59.56 7.31 6.48
C ALA A 89 58.32 8.16 6.87
N ALA A 90 58.56 9.36 7.42
CA ALA A 90 57.49 10.32 7.70
C ALA A 90 56.85 10.86 6.40
N ARG A 91 57.66 11.15 5.37
CA ARG A 91 57.16 11.55 4.04
C ARG A 91 56.29 10.46 3.42
N ASP A 92 56.70 9.20 3.51
CA ASP A 92 55.94 8.06 2.99
C ASP A 92 54.59 7.93 3.70
N SER A 93 54.55 8.14 5.02
CA SER A 93 53.32 8.12 5.79
C SER A 93 52.41 9.30 5.44
N ASN A 94 52.96 10.50 5.26
CA ASN A 94 52.22 11.68 4.82
C ASN A 94 51.63 11.48 3.42
N TYR A 95 52.37 10.84 2.51
CA TYR A 95 51.90 10.52 1.17
C TYR A 95 50.76 9.50 1.18
N ARG A 96 50.82 8.47 2.04
CA ARG A 96 49.70 7.53 2.22
C ARG A 96 48.44 8.23 2.73
N GLU A 97 48.58 9.12 3.71
CA GLU A 97 47.44 9.93 4.17
C GLU A 97 46.90 10.84 3.06
N TRP A 98 47.77 11.41 2.23
CA TRP A 98 47.35 12.19 1.06
C TRP A 98 46.51 11.33 0.08
N GLN A 99 46.91 10.08 -0.17
CA GLN A 99 46.13 9.14 -0.99
C GLN A 99 44.75 8.87 -0.37
N ASP A 100 44.68 8.68 0.95
CA ASP A 100 43.40 8.49 1.66
C ASP A 100 42.51 9.74 1.57
N ILE A 101 43.11 10.93 1.59
CA ILE A 101 42.42 12.22 1.40
C ILE A 101 41.86 12.30 -0.03
N GLN A 102 42.63 11.93 -1.06
CA GLN A 102 42.11 11.88 -2.44
C GLN A 102 40.94 10.89 -2.57
N GLY A 103 40.95 9.79 -1.83
CA GLY A 103 39.82 8.85 -1.76
C GLY A 103 38.51 9.47 -1.24
N LEU A 104 38.54 10.64 -0.60
CA LEU A 104 37.33 11.40 -0.27
C LEU A 104 36.65 11.98 -1.52
N LEU A 105 37.41 12.37 -2.55
CA LEU A 105 36.86 12.83 -3.82
C LEU A 105 36.10 11.69 -4.54
N ASP A 106 36.61 10.46 -4.47
CA ASP A 106 35.91 9.29 -5.00
C ASP A 106 34.63 8.98 -4.23
N LYS A 107 34.63 9.19 -2.91
CA LYS A 107 33.41 9.11 -2.09
C LYS A 107 32.40 10.19 -2.48
N ILE A 108 32.83 11.41 -2.80
CA ILE A 108 31.95 12.44 -3.34
C ILE A 108 31.34 11.96 -4.66
N ARG A 109 32.17 11.52 -5.63
CA ARG A 109 31.71 11.01 -6.94
C ARG A 109 30.70 9.87 -6.86
N SER A 110 30.86 8.98 -5.89
CA SER A 110 30.02 7.78 -5.75
C SER A 110 28.78 8.00 -4.87
N THR A 111 28.74 9.06 -4.06
CA THR A 111 27.61 9.34 -3.18
C THR A 111 26.36 9.60 -3.99
N GLY A 112 25.28 8.84 -3.72
CA GLY A 112 23.99 8.96 -4.42
C GLY A 112 23.94 8.26 -5.80
N MET A 113 25.03 7.61 -6.25
CA MET A 113 25.07 6.87 -7.52
C MET A 113 24.71 5.37 -7.37
N GLY A 114 24.55 4.90 -6.13
CA GLY A 114 24.15 3.52 -5.85
C GLY A 114 22.70 3.26 -6.23
N GLY A 115 22.30 1.99 -6.22
CA GLY A 115 20.89 1.63 -6.32
C GLY A 115 20.07 2.25 -5.18
N ILE A 116 18.77 2.46 -5.40
CA ILE A 116 17.85 2.97 -4.37
C ILE A 116 17.96 2.07 -3.14
N SER A 117 18.34 2.60 -1.98
CA SER A 117 18.48 1.80 -0.76
C SER A 117 17.11 1.46 -0.18
N ALA A 118 16.99 0.31 0.50
CA ALA A 118 15.82 -0.02 1.32
C ALA A 118 15.69 0.94 2.53
N ASP A 119 16.82 1.44 3.03
CA ASP A 119 16.87 2.34 4.19
C ASP A 119 16.52 3.81 3.85
N ASP A 120 16.31 4.13 2.57
CA ASP A 120 15.92 5.48 2.14
C ASP A 120 14.44 5.72 2.51
N PRO A 121 14.09 6.77 3.29
CA PRO A 121 12.70 7.08 3.61
C PRO A 121 11.80 7.26 2.39
N GLN A 122 12.39 7.69 1.26
CA GLN A 122 11.74 7.88 -0.03
C GLN A 122 12.00 6.73 -1.01
N ALA A 123 12.48 5.57 -0.55
CA ALA A 123 12.78 4.42 -1.40
C ALA A 123 11.61 4.03 -2.32
N VAL A 124 10.40 3.96 -1.76
CA VAL A 124 9.17 3.61 -2.49
C VAL A 124 8.87 4.66 -3.56
N GLN A 125 8.85 5.94 -3.20
CA GLN A 125 8.60 7.05 -4.14
C GLN A 125 9.61 7.08 -5.30
N LYS A 126 10.89 6.85 -5.00
CA LYS A 126 11.96 6.79 -6.02
C LYS A 126 11.78 5.57 -6.94
N LEU A 127 11.35 4.43 -6.40
CA LEU A 127 11.06 3.25 -7.21
C LEU A 127 9.80 3.44 -8.06
N GLU A 128 8.78 4.13 -7.57
CA GLU A 128 7.57 4.49 -8.33
C GLU A 128 7.91 5.40 -9.52
N LYS A 129 8.70 6.45 -9.30
CA LYS A 129 9.19 7.30 -10.40
C LYS A 129 10.03 6.53 -11.41
N LYS A 130 10.86 5.59 -10.94
CA LYS A 130 11.61 4.68 -11.82
C LYS A 130 10.65 3.79 -12.62
N LEU A 131 9.63 3.26 -11.98
CA LEU A 131 8.62 2.41 -12.61
C LEU A 131 7.89 3.15 -13.72
N GLU A 132 7.42 4.37 -13.45
CA GLU A 132 6.76 5.24 -14.43
C GLU A 132 7.67 5.48 -15.66
N SER A 133 8.94 5.80 -15.43
CA SER A 133 9.91 5.99 -16.52
C SER A 133 10.13 4.71 -17.35
N LEU A 134 10.17 3.54 -16.69
CA LEU A 134 10.34 2.26 -17.38
C LEU A 134 9.09 1.87 -18.18
N GLU A 135 7.91 2.12 -17.64
CA GLU A 135 6.61 1.88 -18.31
C GLU A 135 6.45 2.80 -19.52
N LYS A 136 6.72 4.09 -19.37
CA LYS A 136 6.74 5.05 -20.49
C LYS A 136 7.73 4.63 -21.58
N SER A 137 8.94 4.21 -21.20
CA SER A 137 9.94 3.69 -22.15
C SER A 137 9.45 2.41 -22.86
N GLN A 138 8.76 1.51 -22.15
CA GLN A 138 8.19 0.31 -22.75
C GLN A 138 7.12 0.64 -23.79
N GLU A 139 6.26 1.61 -23.49
CA GLU A 139 5.20 2.06 -24.38
C GLU A 139 5.77 2.75 -25.62
N THR A 140 6.73 3.67 -25.45
CA THR A 140 7.40 4.33 -26.58
C THR A 140 8.10 3.33 -27.48
N MET A 141 8.88 2.40 -26.91
CA MET A 141 9.56 1.35 -27.70
C MET A 141 8.57 0.48 -28.49
N LYS A 142 7.45 0.08 -27.87
CA LYS A 142 6.40 -0.69 -28.54
C LYS A 142 5.73 0.11 -29.66
N ALA A 143 5.38 1.36 -29.39
CA ALA A 143 4.69 2.24 -30.31
C ALA A 143 5.57 2.58 -31.53
N VAL A 144 6.84 2.88 -31.32
CA VAL A 144 7.81 3.15 -32.40
C VAL A 144 8.06 1.90 -33.23
N ASN A 145 8.23 0.74 -32.60
CA ASN A 145 8.34 -0.52 -33.34
C ASN A 145 7.06 -0.86 -34.11
N ALA A 146 5.87 -0.57 -33.57
CA ALA A 146 4.60 -0.74 -34.27
C ALA A 146 4.49 0.21 -35.48
N TYR A 147 4.87 1.48 -35.30
CA TYR A 147 4.93 2.47 -36.36
C TYR A 147 5.86 2.02 -37.50
N TYR A 148 7.09 1.64 -37.16
CA TYR A 148 8.07 1.18 -38.15
C TYR A 148 7.62 -0.09 -38.88
N ARG A 149 6.96 -1.04 -38.19
CA ARG A 149 6.40 -2.23 -38.86
C ARG A 149 5.39 -1.87 -39.95
N LYS A 150 4.58 -0.83 -39.73
CA LYS A 150 3.53 -0.38 -40.66
C LYS A 150 4.08 0.50 -41.79
N HIS A 151 5.00 1.40 -41.46
CA HIS A 151 5.44 2.47 -42.37
C HIS A 151 6.81 2.22 -43.00
N LYS A 152 7.62 1.31 -42.44
CA LYS A 152 9.01 1.02 -42.86
C LYS A 152 9.93 2.24 -42.88
N THR A 153 9.52 3.32 -42.21
CA THR A 153 10.29 4.53 -41.96
C THR A 153 10.00 5.03 -40.54
N LEU A 154 10.89 5.88 -40.03
CA LEU A 154 10.71 6.64 -38.80
C LEU A 154 10.24 8.09 -39.06
N ASP A 155 10.13 8.50 -40.33
CA ASP A 155 9.70 9.85 -40.71
C ASP A 155 8.25 10.11 -40.30
N GLY A 156 8.02 11.14 -39.48
CA GLY A 156 6.68 11.48 -39.00
C GLY A 156 6.17 10.59 -37.87
N CYS A 157 7.03 9.83 -37.18
CA CYS A 157 6.65 9.09 -35.99
C CYS A 157 6.28 10.06 -34.84
N PRO A 158 5.05 10.03 -34.29
CA PRO A 158 4.61 11.00 -33.28
C PRO A 158 5.05 10.63 -31.85
N HIS A 159 5.66 9.45 -31.66
CA HIS A 159 5.93 8.88 -30.33
C HIS A 159 7.31 9.22 -29.77
N LEU A 160 8.15 9.91 -30.55
CA LEU A 160 9.48 10.37 -30.14
C LEU A 160 9.70 11.81 -30.64
N PRO A 161 10.46 12.63 -29.90
CA PRO A 161 10.86 13.95 -30.38
C PRO A 161 11.81 13.84 -31.59
N PRO A 162 11.88 14.86 -32.46
CA PRO A 162 12.70 14.82 -33.67
C PRO A 162 14.19 14.50 -33.41
N GLU A 163 14.76 15.03 -32.32
CA GLU A 163 16.15 14.76 -31.96
C GLU A 163 16.41 13.27 -31.67
N GLU A 164 15.49 12.61 -30.96
CA GLU A 164 15.61 11.18 -30.65
C GLU A 164 15.35 10.31 -31.87
N LEU A 165 14.48 10.73 -32.78
CA LEU A 165 14.27 10.06 -34.06
C LEU A 165 15.52 10.07 -34.92
N GLU A 166 16.21 11.21 -35.03
CA GLU A 166 17.45 11.31 -35.81
C GLU A 166 18.58 10.44 -35.21
N LYS A 167 18.70 10.40 -33.87
CA LYS A 167 19.62 9.47 -33.20
C LYS A 167 19.27 8.01 -33.51
N LEU A 168 17.99 7.65 -33.41
CA LEU A 168 17.53 6.28 -33.67
C LEU A 168 17.76 5.86 -35.13
N LYS A 169 17.53 6.78 -36.09
CA LYS A 169 17.86 6.55 -37.50
C LYS A 169 19.37 6.35 -37.72
N ALA A 170 20.20 7.17 -37.08
CA ALA A 170 21.65 7.06 -37.17
C ALA A 170 22.15 5.73 -36.60
N ASP A 171 21.59 5.31 -35.45
CA ASP A 171 21.89 4.01 -34.84
C ASP A 171 21.47 2.86 -35.75
N MET A 172 20.28 2.94 -36.37
CA MET A 172 19.81 1.94 -37.33
C MET A 172 20.67 1.84 -38.60
N ALA A 173 21.25 2.96 -39.04
CA ALA A 173 22.14 3.01 -40.21
C ALA A 173 23.56 2.50 -39.90
N SER A 174 23.89 2.30 -38.62
CA SER A 174 25.19 1.77 -38.20
C SER A 174 25.41 0.35 -38.70
N SER A 175 26.61 0.05 -39.18
CA SER A 175 27.02 -1.29 -39.62
C SER A 175 26.93 -2.36 -38.51
N TRP A 176 26.85 -1.92 -37.25
CA TRP A 176 26.76 -2.78 -36.07
C TRP A 176 25.33 -3.05 -35.62
N HIS A 177 24.33 -2.46 -36.30
CA HIS A 177 22.92 -2.69 -35.99
C HIS A 177 22.47 -4.03 -36.56
N LEU A 178 22.08 -4.95 -35.67
CA LEU A 178 21.90 -6.36 -36.03
C LEU A 178 20.47 -6.71 -36.49
N GLU A 179 19.48 -5.86 -36.23
CA GLU A 179 18.06 -6.15 -36.46
C GLU A 179 17.37 -5.08 -37.32
N ASP A 180 16.51 -5.48 -38.26
CA ASP A 180 15.69 -4.54 -39.07
C ASP A 180 14.46 -4.03 -38.26
N LYS A 181 14.74 -3.39 -37.14
CA LYS A 181 13.75 -2.67 -36.33
C LYS A 181 14.44 -1.61 -35.46
N PRO A 182 13.72 -0.54 -35.08
CA PRO A 182 14.29 0.54 -34.28
C PRO A 182 14.73 0.09 -32.90
N PHE A 183 13.85 -0.58 -32.15
CA PHE A 183 14.16 -1.13 -30.84
C PHE A 183 14.24 -2.64 -30.87
N ALA A 184 15.34 -3.17 -30.34
CA ALA A 184 15.61 -4.59 -30.34
C ALA A 184 14.63 -5.40 -29.48
N THR A 185 14.40 -6.67 -29.81
CA THR A 185 13.47 -7.52 -29.04
C THR A 185 13.99 -7.77 -27.62
N TRP A 186 15.31 -7.96 -27.48
CA TRP A 186 15.93 -8.16 -26.17
C TRP A 186 15.80 -6.92 -25.28
N ALA A 187 15.81 -5.71 -25.85
CA ALA A 187 15.66 -4.46 -25.10
C ALA A 187 14.27 -4.37 -24.45
N LEU A 188 13.22 -4.68 -25.21
CA LEU A 188 11.84 -4.76 -24.72
C LEU A 188 11.66 -5.83 -23.64
N SER A 189 12.31 -7.00 -23.81
CA SER A 189 12.27 -8.09 -22.84
C SER A 189 12.97 -7.68 -21.53
N ASN A 190 14.17 -7.13 -21.62
CA ASN A 190 14.95 -6.67 -20.47
C ASN A 190 14.21 -5.58 -19.69
N ASN A 191 13.62 -4.60 -20.38
CA ASN A 191 12.84 -3.55 -19.75
C ASN A 191 11.59 -4.12 -19.05
N SER A 192 10.87 -5.06 -19.69
CA SER A 192 9.73 -5.72 -19.05
C SER A 192 10.12 -6.53 -17.79
N ALA A 193 11.30 -7.17 -17.80
CA ALA A 193 11.82 -7.88 -16.64
C ALA A 193 12.24 -6.91 -15.52
N GLU A 194 12.79 -5.74 -15.86
CA GLU A 194 13.08 -4.68 -14.89
C GLU A 194 11.80 -4.10 -14.28
N ILE A 195 10.76 -3.83 -15.08
CA ILE A 195 9.44 -3.38 -14.60
C ILE A 195 8.88 -4.34 -13.55
N ARG A 196 8.90 -5.64 -13.82
CA ARG A 196 8.45 -6.67 -12.85
C ARG A 196 9.28 -6.62 -11.57
N ARG A 197 10.61 -6.60 -11.68
CA ARG A 197 11.51 -6.50 -10.52
C ARG A 197 11.26 -5.26 -9.67
N VAL A 198 11.01 -4.11 -10.30
CA VAL A 198 10.71 -2.85 -9.60
C VAL A 198 9.34 -2.93 -8.90
N LYS A 199 8.31 -3.47 -9.56
CA LYS A 199 6.98 -3.69 -8.94
C LYS A 199 7.07 -4.61 -7.71
N ASP A 200 7.76 -5.74 -7.84
CA ASP A 200 7.96 -6.68 -6.73
C ASP A 200 8.71 -6.03 -5.57
N ARG A 201 9.70 -5.19 -5.89
CA ARG A 201 10.48 -4.46 -4.90
C ARG A 201 9.66 -3.39 -4.18
N ILE A 202 8.84 -2.61 -4.91
CA ILE A 202 7.91 -1.63 -4.31
C ILE A 202 6.98 -2.33 -3.34
N LYS A 203 6.34 -3.42 -3.78
CA LYS A 203 5.43 -4.23 -2.95
C LYS A 203 6.14 -4.73 -1.69
N SER A 204 7.34 -5.30 -1.82
CA SER A 204 8.09 -5.79 -0.67
C SER A 204 8.44 -4.68 0.33
N LEU A 205 8.80 -3.49 -0.14
CA LEU A 205 9.17 -2.38 0.73
C LEU A 205 7.94 -1.72 1.39
N SER A 206 6.82 -1.59 0.68
CA SER A 206 5.56 -1.09 1.28
C SER A 206 5.10 -2.05 2.38
N GLN A 207 5.05 -3.36 2.09
CA GLN A 207 4.65 -4.37 3.07
C GLN A 207 5.56 -4.38 4.30
N GLN A 208 6.88 -4.26 4.12
CA GLN A 208 7.81 -4.16 5.25
C GLN A 208 7.58 -2.90 6.08
N LYS A 209 7.26 -1.77 5.44
CA LYS A 209 6.97 -0.50 6.12
C LYS A 209 5.65 -0.55 6.89
N GLU A 210 4.62 -1.18 6.32
CA GLU A 210 3.30 -1.36 6.96
C GLU A 210 3.36 -2.34 8.14
N ILE A 211 3.98 -3.51 7.96
CA ILE A 211 4.08 -4.52 9.02
C ILE A 211 4.99 -4.01 10.14
N GLY A 212 6.12 -3.39 9.79
CA GLY A 212 7.07 -2.87 10.76
C GLY A 212 7.77 -3.96 11.59
N PHE A 213 8.43 -3.49 12.65
CA PHE A 213 9.25 -4.30 13.56
C PHE A 213 8.74 -4.18 14.98
N VAL A 214 8.72 -5.28 15.73
CA VAL A 214 8.17 -5.33 17.09
C VAL A 214 9.26 -5.30 18.15
N GLY A 215 9.08 -4.50 19.20
CA GLY A 215 9.92 -4.53 20.41
C GLY A 215 9.42 -5.55 21.43
N TRP A 216 10.21 -5.84 22.45
CA TRP A 216 9.83 -6.76 23.53
C TRP A 216 10.47 -6.36 24.86
N LYS A 217 9.89 -6.85 25.97
CA LYS A 217 10.47 -6.71 27.31
C LYS A 217 11.24 -7.99 27.66
N PHE A 218 12.35 -7.82 28.39
CA PHE A 218 13.17 -8.90 28.90
C PHE A 218 13.53 -8.62 30.36
N ASP A 219 14.14 -9.59 31.04
CA ASP A 219 14.54 -9.43 32.43
C ASP A 219 15.67 -8.40 32.57
N GLY A 220 15.41 -7.29 33.28
CA GLY A 220 16.35 -6.18 33.42
C GLY A 220 16.37 -5.15 32.28
N GLY A 221 15.34 -5.13 31.40
CA GLY A 221 15.23 -4.09 30.38
C GLY A 221 14.16 -4.25 29.30
N LYS A 222 14.30 -3.46 28.22
CA LYS A 222 13.43 -3.52 27.04
C LYS A 222 14.21 -3.39 25.73
N VAL A 223 13.72 -4.05 24.69
CA VAL A 223 14.16 -3.87 23.32
C VAL A 223 13.09 -3.10 22.54
N GLU A 224 13.51 -2.05 21.86
CA GLU A 224 12.66 -1.14 21.12
C GLU A 224 13.08 -1.11 19.64
N ALA A 225 12.10 -1.33 18.76
CA ALA A 225 12.30 -1.21 17.31
C ALA A 225 12.09 0.24 16.88
N ASN A 226 13.15 1.05 16.97
CA ASN A 226 13.09 2.46 16.61
C ASN A 226 13.19 2.63 15.08
N THR A 227 12.04 2.82 14.44
CA THR A 227 11.92 2.98 12.99
C THR A 227 12.51 4.32 12.51
N GLU A 228 12.37 5.40 13.29
CA GLU A 228 12.90 6.73 12.95
C GLU A 228 14.44 6.74 12.91
N ALA A 229 15.07 6.14 13.90
CA ALA A 229 16.52 5.99 13.94
C ALA A 229 17.03 4.84 13.04
N ASN A 230 16.13 4.02 12.51
CA ASN A 230 16.44 2.74 11.85
C ASN A 230 17.38 1.88 12.72
N ARG A 231 17.04 1.74 14.01
CA ARG A 231 17.84 0.99 15.01
C ARG A 231 16.97 0.06 15.86
N LEU A 232 17.45 -1.16 16.06
CA LEU A 232 16.99 -2.01 17.15
C LEU A 232 17.78 -1.61 18.41
N GLN A 233 17.10 -1.01 19.38
CA GLN A 233 17.72 -0.43 20.58
C GLN A 233 17.40 -1.29 21.80
N ILE A 234 18.42 -1.61 22.58
CA ILE A 234 18.32 -2.40 23.80
C ILE A 234 18.66 -1.49 24.97
N PHE A 235 17.67 -1.27 25.82
CA PHE A 235 17.78 -0.50 27.05
C PHE A 235 17.86 -1.47 28.23
N PHE A 236 18.93 -1.37 29.01
CA PHE A 236 19.06 -2.06 30.29
C PHE A 236 18.77 -1.07 31.41
N GLU A 237 18.14 -1.54 32.50
CA GLU A 237 17.91 -0.73 33.70
C GLU A 237 19.23 -0.41 34.42
N ASP A 238 20.08 -1.44 34.56
CA ASP A 238 21.41 -1.34 35.12
C ASP A 238 22.50 -1.68 34.10
N LYS A 239 23.75 -1.36 34.43
CA LYS A 239 24.89 -1.71 33.58
C LYS A 239 24.98 -3.24 33.45
N PRO A 240 24.84 -3.82 32.23
CA PRO A 240 24.95 -5.26 32.04
C PRO A 240 26.35 -5.75 32.38
N ASP A 241 26.43 -7.00 32.84
CA ASP A 241 27.68 -7.66 33.21
C ASP A 241 28.64 -7.80 32.01
N GLU A 242 29.90 -8.19 32.27
CA GLU A 242 30.91 -8.30 31.22
C GLU A 242 30.55 -9.34 30.15
N ALA A 243 30.02 -10.50 30.57
CA ALA A 243 29.61 -11.56 29.66
C ALA A 243 28.51 -11.10 28.69
N THR A 244 27.49 -10.39 29.18
CA THR A 244 26.43 -9.83 28.33
C THR A 244 26.96 -8.79 27.36
N ARG A 245 27.87 -7.91 27.81
CA ARG A 245 28.48 -6.89 26.95
C ARG A 245 29.32 -7.51 25.84
N GLU A 246 30.03 -8.60 26.10
CA GLU A 246 30.77 -9.33 25.07
C GLU A 246 29.84 -10.03 24.07
N ALA A 247 28.78 -10.68 24.57
CA ALA A 247 27.77 -11.31 23.71
C ALA A 247 27.06 -10.29 22.80
N LEU A 248 26.76 -9.09 23.29
CA LEU A 248 26.21 -8.00 22.49
C LEU A 248 27.20 -7.56 21.40
N LYS A 249 28.48 -7.35 21.76
CA LYS A 249 29.51 -6.93 20.81
C LYS A 249 29.78 -7.96 19.71
N SER A 250 29.79 -9.25 20.05
CA SER A 250 30.01 -10.35 19.10
C SER A 250 28.84 -10.50 18.13
N ASN A 251 27.62 -10.22 18.57
CA ASN A 251 26.41 -10.18 17.74
C ASN A 251 26.17 -8.82 17.04
N GLY A 252 27.17 -7.94 17.04
CA GLY A 252 27.17 -6.70 16.26
C GLY A 252 26.41 -5.52 16.90
N PHE A 253 25.96 -5.64 18.14
CA PHE A 253 25.41 -4.51 18.88
C PHE A 253 26.54 -3.58 19.36
N ARG A 254 26.30 -2.27 19.32
CA ARG A 254 27.24 -1.23 19.73
C ARG A 254 26.58 -0.28 20.71
N TRP A 255 27.28 0.05 21.79
CA TRP A 255 26.83 1.03 22.77
C TRP A 255 26.80 2.44 22.14
N SER A 256 25.68 3.14 22.30
CA SER A 256 25.53 4.53 21.90
C SER A 256 25.37 5.42 23.12
N PRO A 257 26.41 6.21 23.50
CA PRO A 257 26.32 7.13 24.63
C PRO A 257 25.19 8.17 24.48
N LYS A 258 24.93 8.62 23.24
CA LYS A 258 23.87 9.59 22.94
C LYS A 258 22.47 9.00 23.15
N ALA A 259 22.29 7.72 22.84
CA ALA A 259 21.00 7.05 22.97
C ALA A 259 20.83 6.33 24.33
N GLY A 260 21.91 6.16 25.11
CA GLY A 260 21.89 5.37 26.34
C GLY A 260 21.54 3.90 26.12
N ALA A 261 21.81 3.35 24.94
CA ALA A 261 21.35 2.02 24.54
C ALA A 261 22.40 1.25 23.73
N TRP A 262 22.34 -0.08 23.81
CA TRP A 262 23.01 -0.95 22.85
C TRP A 262 22.17 -1.03 21.58
N GLN A 263 22.77 -0.79 20.41
CA GLN A 263 21.99 -0.70 19.18
C GLN A 263 22.69 -1.33 17.98
N ARG A 264 21.88 -1.75 16.99
CA ARG A 264 22.30 -2.14 15.64
C ARG A 264 21.25 -1.70 14.62
N GLN A 265 21.55 -1.77 13.32
CA GLN A 265 20.60 -1.43 12.26
C GLN A 265 19.34 -2.30 12.33
N LEU A 266 18.17 -1.67 12.23
CA LEU A 266 16.88 -2.34 12.30
C LEU A 266 16.63 -3.14 11.01
N THR A 267 16.82 -4.45 11.10
CA THR A 267 16.72 -5.39 9.98
C THR A 267 16.21 -6.73 10.51
N SER A 268 15.73 -7.62 9.64
CA SER A 268 15.41 -9.00 10.04
C SER A 268 16.61 -9.70 10.69
N ASN A 269 17.83 -9.43 10.20
CA ASN A 269 19.08 -9.95 10.78
C ASN A 269 19.33 -9.46 12.22
N ALA A 270 18.74 -8.32 12.63
CA ALA A 270 18.82 -7.85 14.00
C ALA A 270 18.09 -8.76 14.98
N TYR A 271 16.96 -9.34 14.56
CA TYR A 271 16.20 -10.31 15.36
C TYR A 271 16.94 -11.64 15.46
N TYR A 272 17.49 -12.13 14.34
CA TYR A 272 18.35 -13.32 14.36
C TYR A 272 19.55 -13.17 15.29
N ALA A 273 20.20 -12.00 15.29
CA ALA A 273 21.30 -11.74 16.21
C ALA A 273 20.85 -11.60 17.67
N ALA A 274 19.65 -11.08 17.90
CA ALA A 274 19.07 -11.01 19.23
C ALA A 274 18.75 -12.40 19.80
N ASP A 275 18.38 -13.38 18.96
CA ASP A 275 18.15 -14.77 19.39
C ASP A 275 19.37 -15.39 20.08
N TYR A 276 20.60 -14.96 19.73
CA TYR A 276 21.84 -15.48 20.31
C TYR A 276 22.24 -14.80 21.63
N VAL A 277 21.58 -13.72 22.02
CA VAL A 277 21.88 -12.97 23.24
C VAL A 277 20.88 -13.36 24.33
N LYS A 278 21.23 -14.36 25.15
CA LYS A 278 20.33 -14.89 26.20
C LYS A 278 19.84 -13.84 27.20
N ALA A 279 20.68 -12.85 27.51
CA ALA A 279 20.37 -11.79 28.47
C ALA A 279 19.22 -10.86 28.03
N ILE A 280 18.86 -10.88 26.74
CA ILE A 280 17.74 -10.07 26.20
C ILE A 280 16.58 -10.94 25.74
N ALA A 281 16.51 -12.19 26.19
CA ALA A 281 15.44 -13.11 25.84
C ALA A 281 14.08 -12.54 26.29
N PRO A 282 13.05 -12.57 25.43
CA PRO A 282 11.71 -12.12 25.80
C PRO A 282 11.17 -12.83 27.03
N LEU A 283 10.41 -12.10 27.86
CA LEU A 283 9.73 -12.67 29.04
C LEU A 283 8.72 -13.78 28.69
N THR A 284 8.25 -13.82 27.45
CA THR A 284 7.36 -14.87 26.94
C THR A 284 8.05 -16.23 26.78
N GLY A 285 9.40 -16.26 26.80
CA GLY A 285 10.20 -17.47 26.56
C GLY A 285 10.36 -17.83 25.07
N GLU A 286 9.67 -17.12 24.18
CA GLU A 286 9.82 -17.26 22.73
C GLU A 286 11.10 -16.57 22.23
N LYS A 287 11.58 -16.96 21.06
CA LYS A 287 12.72 -16.27 20.43
C LYS A 287 12.28 -14.92 19.84
N PRO A 288 13.12 -13.88 19.87
CA PRO A 288 12.86 -12.62 19.16
C PRO A 288 12.41 -12.80 17.70
N THR A 289 13.00 -13.74 16.96
CA THR A 289 12.58 -14.03 15.58
C THR A 289 11.16 -14.60 15.50
N GLU A 290 10.73 -15.38 16.48
CA GLU A 290 9.38 -15.95 16.54
C GLU A 290 8.34 -14.87 16.84
N LEU A 291 8.65 -13.94 17.75
CA LEU A 291 7.82 -12.77 18.00
C LEU A 291 7.61 -11.93 16.73
N GLN A 292 8.68 -11.66 15.99
CA GLN A 292 8.56 -10.91 14.72
C GLN A 292 7.73 -11.69 13.68
N ARG A 293 7.86 -13.02 13.61
CA ARG A 293 7.04 -13.86 12.70
C ARG A 293 5.58 -13.88 13.11
N ALA A 294 5.28 -13.95 14.40
CA ALA A 294 3.92 -13.89 14.93
C ALA A 294 3.29 -12.53 14.61
N HIS A 295 4.02 -11.43 14.82
CA HIS A 295 3.61 -10.07 14.45
C HIS A 295 3.31 -9.97 12.94
N ILE A 296 4.20 -10.48 12.09
CA ILE A 296 3.98 -10.51 10.63
C ILE A 296 2.71 -11.31 10.28
N ARG A 297 2.48 -12.46 10.92
CA ARG A 297 1.27 -13.28 10.66
C ARG A 297 0.00 -12.55 11.08
N GLN A 298 0.00 -11.93 12.26
CA GLN A 298 -1.15 -11.17 12.77
C GLN A 298 -1.47 -9.99 11.84
N GLN A 299 -0.47 -9.22 11.42
CA GLN A 299 -0.66 -8.11 10.48
C GLN A 299 -1.18 -8.59 9.11
N LYS A 300 -0.68 -9.73 8.61
CA LYS A 300 -1.19 -10.32 7.36
C LYS A 300 -2.63 -10.80 7.47
N VAL A 301 -3.00 -11.43 8.58
CA VAL A 301 -4.38 -11.86 8.83
C VAL A 301 -5.29 -10.64 8.94
N ALA A 302 -4.89 -9.62 9.71
CA ALA A 302 -5.64 -8.37 9.82
C ALA A 302 -5.81 -7.66 8.47
N ALA A 303 -4.76 -7.61 7.64
CA ALA A 303 -4.84 -7.06 6.29
C ALA A 303 -5.78 -7.89 5.38
N GLN A 304 -5.75 -9.23 5.49
CA GLN A 304 -6.65 -10.12 4.74
C GLN A 304 -8.11 -10.04 5.22
N GLU A 305 -8.35 -9.80 6.51
CA GLU A 305 -9.69 -9.57 7.07
C GLU A 305 -10.23 -8.19 6.67
N GLN A 306 -9.34 -7.20 6.52
CA GLN A 306 -9.70 -5.90 5.94
C GLN A 306 -9.96 -5.98 4.41
N GLU A 307 -9.27 -6.88 3.70
CA GLU A 307 -9.50 -7.20 2.28
C GLU A 307 -10.54 -8.32 2.04
N ALA A 308 -11.16 -8.85 3.11
CA ALA A 308 -12.29 -9.78 2.98
C ALA A 308 -13.40 -9.09 2.18
N PRO A 309 -14.14 -9.82 1.32
CA PRO A 309 -14.97 -9.19 0.30
C PRO A 309 -16.03 -8.30 0.96
N GLN A 310 -15.80 -6.99 0.94
CA GLN A 310 -16.89 -6.05 0.72
C GLN A 310 -17.47 -6.44 -0.63
N ASP A 311 -18.77 -6.75 -0.67
CA ASP A 311 -19.55 -7.21 -1.83
C ASP A 311 -18.83 -6.92 -3.15
N LYS A 312 -18.07 -7.90 -3.65
CA LYS A 312 -17.60 -7.80 -5.03
C LYS A 312 -18.84 -8.02 -5.86
N ASP A 313 -19.24 -6.99 -6.60
CA ASP A 313 -20.31 -7.12 -7.56
C ASP A 313 -20.04 -8.37 -8.43
N THR A 314 -21.03 -9.24 -8.58
CA THR A 314 -20.92 -10.48 -9.38
C THR A 314 -22.09 -10.54 -10.35
N PHE A 315 -21.98 -11.39 -11.36
CA PHE A 315 -23.12 -11.74 -12.20
C PHE A 315 -23.22 -13.25 -12.36
N SER A 316 -24.46 -13.72 -12.53
CA SER A 316 -24.82 -15.12 -12.67
C SER A 316 -25.68 -15.32 -13.90
N ILE A 317 -25.42 -16.37 -14.69
CA ILE A 317 -26.18 -16.71 -15.89
C ILE A 317 -26.97 -17.99 -15.65
N TYR A 318 -28.26 -17.92 -15.90
CA TYR A 318 -29.22 -19.00 -15.78
C TYR A 318 -29.77 -19.35 -17.16
N GLN A 319 -29.78 -20.64 -17.49
CA GLN A 319 -30.33 -21.16 -18.74
C GLN A 319 -31.43 -22.18 -18.44
N ILE A 320 -32.40 -22.30 -19.34
CA ILE A 320 -33.52 -23.23 -19.19
C ILE A 320 -33.01 -24.68 -19.18
N LYS A 321 -33.48 -25.49 -18.23
CA LYS A 321 -33.13 -26.90 -18.10
C LYS A 321 -33.56 -27.71 -19.32
N ASP A 322 -32.74 -28.69 -19.67
CA ASP A 322 -33.05 -29.64 -20.73
C ASP A 322 -34.12 -30.65 -20.30
N GLY A 323 -35.38 -30.41 -20.66
CA GLY A 323 -36.48 -31.38 -20.51
C GLY A 323 -37.63 -31.15 -21.50
N ASN A 324 -38.52 -32.15 -21.61
CA ASN A 324 -39.75 -32.04 -22.41
C ASN A 324 -40.73 -31.02 -21.81
N GLU A 325 -40.70 -30.83 -20.48
CA GLU A 325 -41.59 -29.93 -19.74
C GLU A 325 -41.28 -28.44 -19.98
N THR A 326 -40.02 -28.13 -20.32
CA THR A 326 -39.55 -26.76 -20.59
C THR A 326 -39.40 -26.47 -22.08
N ARG A 327 -39.77 -27.42 -22.95
CA ARG A 327 -39.56 -27.31 -24.41
C ARG A 327 -40.26 -26.09 -25.01
N ASP A 328 -41.47 -25.80 -24.55
CA ASP A 328 -42.29 -24.68 -25.04
C ASP A 328 -41.85 -23.32 -24.47
N LEU A 329 -40.91 -23.31 -23.53
CA LEU A 329 -40.35 -22.09 -22.92
C LEU A 329 -39.05 -21.62 -23.59
N ARG A 330 -38.41 -22.48 -24.39
CA ARG A 330 -37.10 -22.20 -24.98
C ARG A 330 -37.20 -21.25 -26.16
N PHE A 331 -36.35 -20.23 -26.15
CA PHE A 331 -36.31 -19.18 -27.18
C PHE A 331 -37.62 -18.40 -27.32
N GLU A 332 -38.46 -18.42 -26.27
CA GLU A 332 -39.76 -17.76 -26.30
C GLU A 332 -39.61 -16.29 -25.83
N PRO A 333 -40.04 -15.29 -26.62
CA PRO A 333 -40.02 -13.90 -26.18
C PRO A 333 -40.89 -13.67 -24.94
N TYR A 334 -40.52 -12.67 -24.12
CA TYR A 334 -41.20 -12.43 -22.83
C TYR A 334 -42.70 -12.13 -23.00
N ASP A 335 -43.07 -11.37 -24.04
CA ASP A 335 -44.47 -11.02 -24.34
C ASP A 335 -45.34 -12.25 -24.65
N ARG A 336 -44.74 -13.30 -25.24
CA ARG A 336 -45.47 -14.52 -25.58
C ARG A 336 -45.61 -15.45 -24.37
N LEU A 337 -44.61 -15.49 -23.49
CA LEU A 337 -44.71 -16.16 -22.17
C LEU A 337 -45.86 -15.57 -21.34
N THR A 338 -45.96 -14.25 -21.27
CA THR A 338 -47.03 -13.59 -20.49
C THR A 338 -48.43 -13.81 -21.10
N THR A 339 -48.53 -13.80 -22.44
CA THR A 339 -49.80 -14.02 -23.16
C THR A 339 -50.33 -15.45 -23.01
N THR A 340 -49.44 -16.44 -22.90
CA THR A 340 -49.81 -17.85 -22.64
C THR A 340 -50.06 -18.15 -21.15
N GLY A 341 -49.98 -17.13 -20.28
CA GLY A 341 -50.15 -17.28 -18.84
C GLY A 341 -48.95 -17.92 -18.12
N GLN A 342 -47.81 -18.03 -18.81
CA GLN A 342 -46.57 -18.58 -18.29
C GLN A 342 -45.68 -17.45 -17.72
N ARG A 343 -44.72 -17.80 -16.87
CA ARG A 343 -43.79 -16.85 -16.24
C ARG A 343 -42.39 -17.44 -16.19
N VAL A 344 -41.41 -16.57 -15.96
CA VAL A 344 -40.01 -16.95 -15.76
C VAL A 344 -39.85 -17.55 -14.36
N ASP A 345 -40.20 -18.83 -14.22
CA ASP A 345 -40.10 -19.57 -12.96
C ASP A 345 -38.67 -20.10 -12.74
N PRO A 346 -37.98 -19.73 -11.64
CA PRO A 346 -36.62 -20.20 -11.33
C PRO A 346 -36.46 -21.72 -11.34
N LYS A 347 -37.52 -22.49 -11.06
CA LYS A 347 -37.46 -23.96 -11.08
C LYS A 347 -37.11 -24.52 -12.46
N ASN A 348 -37.46 -23.79 -13.52
CA ASN A 348 -37.21 -24.19 -14.91
C ASN A 348 -35.77 -23.89 -15.36
N TYR A 349 -35.00 -23.17 -14.54
CA TYR A 349 -33.65 -22.71 -14.87
C TYR A 349 -32.58 -23.43 -14.07
N ALA A 350 -31.40 -23.57 -14.66
CA ALA A 350 -30.19 -24.01 -14.00
C ALA A 350 -29.16 -22.87 -14.01
N LEU A 351 -28.44 -22.69 -12.91
CA LEU A 351 -27.27 -21.80 -12.86
C LEU A 351 -26.14 -22.43 -13.68
N VAL A 352 -25.70 -21.75 -14.71
CA VAL A 352 -24.69 -22.25 -15.66
C VAL A 352 -23.33 -21.59 -15.46
N TYR A 353 -23.32 -20.32 -15.03
CA TYR A 353 -22.09 -19.57 -14.86
C TYR A 353 -22.23 -18.49 -13.79
N SER A 354 -21.16 -18.21 -13.06
CA SER A 354 -21.08 -17.09 -12.12
C SER A 354 -19.66 -16.53 -12.09
N ALA A 355 -19.51 -15.21 -12.15
CA ALA A 355 -18.21 -14.55 -12.16
C ALA A 355 -18.25 -13.14 -11.55
N PRO A 356 -17.09 -12.59 -11.15
CA PRO A 356 -16.97 -11.19 -10.72
C PRO A 356 -17.40 -10.23 -11.85
N LEU A 357 -18.18 -9.22 -11.49
CA LEU A 357 -18.59 -8.14 -12.37
C LEU A 357 -17.53 -7.04 -12.30
N THR A 358 -16.91 -6.76 -13.45
CA THR A 358 -15.95 -5.66 -13.57
C THR A 358 -16.68 -4.31 -13.49
N PRO A 359 -16.18 -3.32 -12.72
CA PRO A 359 -16.80 -2.01 -12.64
C PRO A 359 -17.00 -1.38 -14.03
N GLY A 360 -18.23 -0.94 -14.34
CA GLY A 360 -18.60 -0.35 -15.62
C GLY A 360 -19.00 -1.34 -16.72
N THR A 361 -19.03 -2.65 -16.45
CA THR A 361 -19.57 -3.66 -17.38
C THR A 361 -21.10 -3.59 -17.41
N SER A 362 -21.66 -3.46 -18.62
CA SER A 362 -23.10 -3.47 -18.87
C SER A 362 -23.63 -4.87 -19.20
N LEU A 363 -24.97 -5.05 -19.21
CA LEU A 363 -25.60 -6.29 -19.67
C LEU A 363 -25.21 -6.62 -21.13
N GLU A 364 -25.03 -5.61 -21.97
CA GLU A 364 -24.62 -5.78 -23.37
C GLU A 364 -23.18 -6.29 -23.50
N ASP A 365 -22.29 -5.87 -22.59
CA ASP A 365 -20.93 -6.39 -22.54
C ASP A 365 -20.91 -7.87 -22.13
N ILE A 366 -21.81 -8.26 -21.20
CA ILE A 366 -22.02 -9.66 -20.84
C ILE A 366 -22.57 -10.42 -22.06
N TYR A 367 -23.58 -9.88 -22.75
CA TYR A 367 -24.11 -10.50 -23.98
C TYR A 367 -23.02 -10.77 -25.01
N THR A 368 -22.19 -9.75 -25.29
CA THR A 368 -21.10 -9.82 -26.27
C THR A 368 -20.07 -10.88 -25.87
N ARG A 369 -19.67 -10.88 -24.60
CA ARG A 369 -18.68 -11.84 -24.07
C ARG A 369 -19.15 -13.29 -24.20
N PHE A 370 -20.43 -13.57 -23.91
CA PHE A 370 -20.98 -14.93 -23.97
C PHE A 370 -21.55 -15.32 -25.35
N ASN A 371 -21.28 -14.52 -26.39
CA ASN A 371 -21.60 -14.84 -27.79
C ASN A 371 -20.36 -14.83 -28.71
N ILE A 372 -19.38 -13.97 -28.43
CA ILE A 372 -18.17 -13.81 -29.29
C ILE A 372 -16.92 -14.38 -28.60
N ASP A 373 -16.73 -14.06 -27.31
CA ASP A 373 -15.48 -14.32 -26.57
C ASP A 373 -15.72 -15.23 -25.35
N HIS A 374 -16.25 -16.43 -25.58
CA HIS A 374 -16.65 -17.36 -24.52
C HIS A 374 -15.51 -17.64 -23.52
N PRO A 375 -15.75 -17.52 -22.20
CA PRO A 375 -14.80 -17.97 -21.19
C PRO A 375 -14.51 -19.47 -21.33
N LYS A 376 -13.25 -19.88 -21.10
CA LYS A 376 -12.82 -21.29 -21.26
C LYS A 376 -13.54 -22.28 -20.32
N ASP A 377 -13.98 -21.76 -19.19
CA ASP A 377 -14.71 -22.43 -18.12
C ASP A 377 -16.24 -22.40 -18.31
N PHE A 378 -16.75 -21.65 -19.28
CA PHE A 378 -18.17 -21.64 -19.61
C PHE A 378 -18.60 -22.95 -20.28
N LYS A 379 -19.66 -23.57 -19.75
CA LYS A 379 -20.20 -24.87 -20.21
C LYS A 379 -21.63 -24.80 -20.74
N GLY A 380 -22.23 -23.61 -20.74
CA GLY A 380 -23.54 -23.34 -21.33
C GLY A 380 -23.52 -23.19 -22.84
N HIS A 381 -24.72 -22.96 -23.39
CA HIS A 381 -24.84 -22.46 -24.75
C HIS A 381 -24.64 -20.93 -24.79
N SER A 382 -24.42 -20.39 -25.98
CA SER A 382 -24.36 -18.94 -26.20
C SER A 382 -25.60 -18.24 -25.67
N LEU A 383 -25.41 -17.04 -25.11
CA LEU A 383 -26.48 -16.31 -24.45
C LEU A 383 -27.58 -15.92 -25.45
N SER A 384 -28.82 -16.35 -25.20
CA SER A 384 -29.90 -16.33 -26.18
C SER A 384 -31.26 -16.00 -25.55
N VAL A 385 -32.28 -15.75 -26.39
CA VAL A 385 -33.65 -15.52 -25.91
C VAL A 385 -34.05 -16.65 -24.97
N SER A 386 -34.67 -16.32 -23.84
CA SER A 386 -35.01 -17.23 -22.73
C SER A 386 -33.94 -17.52 -21.70
N ASP A 387 -32.76 -16.91 -21.78
CA ASP A 387 -31.78 -16.92 -20.69
C ASP A 387 -32.05 -15.79 -19.68
N VAL A 388 -31.57 -15.95 -18.43
CA VAL A 388 -31.67 -14.93 -17.38
C VAL A 388 -30.27 -14.58 -16.85
N VAL A 389 -29.96 -13.29 -16.82
CA VAL A 389 -28.74 -12.74 -16.22
C VAL A 389 -29.09 -12.06 -14.90
N VAL A 390 -28.53 -12.51 -13.80
CA VAL A 390 -28.68 -11.89 -12.48
C VAL A 390 -27.42 -11.09 -12.16
N LEU A 391 -27.59 -9.80 -11.87
CA LEU A 391 -26.53 -8.93 -11.39
C LEU A 391 -26.65 -8.78 -9.87
N HIS A 392 -25.56 -9.06 -9.16
CA HIS A 392 -25.41 -8.83 -7.73
C HIS A 392 -24.56 -7.57 -7.58
N GLN A 393 -25.18 -6.41 -7.36
CA GLN A 393 -24.48 -5.12 -7.30
C GLN A 393 -24.89 -4.33 -6.07
N ASN A 394 -23.91 -3.78 -5.33
CA ASN A 394 -24.18 -2.92 -4.16
C ASN A 394 -25.15 -3.54 -3.12
N GLY A 395 -25.11 -4.86 -2.93
CA GLY A 395 -26.01 -5.58 -2.02
C GLY A 395 -27.45 -5.76 -2.53
N GLN A 396 -27.73 -5.46 -3.80
CA GLN A 396 -29.01 -5.68 -4.46
C GLN A 396 -28.87 -6.63 -5.66
N ASP A 397 -29.79 -7.59 -5.74
CA ASP A 397 -29.90 -8.51 -6.87
C ASP A 397 -30.93 -7.99 -7.87
N THR A 398 -30.58 -7.97 -9.15
CA THR A 398 -31.49 -7.65 -10.26
C THR A 398 -31.43 -8.74 -11.32
N ALA A 399 -32.59 -9.23 -11.77
CA ALA A 399 -32.68 -10.30 -12.75
C ALA A 399 -33.20 -9.77 -14.09
N HIS A 400 -32.49 -10.12 -15.17
CA HIS A 400 -32.72 -9.60 -16.51
C HIS A 400 -32.89 -10.76 -17.49
N TYR A 401 -34.09 -10.90 -18.06
CA TYR A 401 -34.43 -11.87 -19.08
C TYR A 401 -33.93 -11.39 -20.44
N VAL A 402 -33.25 -12.27 -21.18
CA VAL A 402 -32.77 -12.02 -22.54
C VAL A 402 -33.96 -12.18 -23.50
N ASP A 403 -34.35 -11.09 -24.15
CA ASP A 403 -35.48 -11.05 -25.08
C ASP A 403 -35.01 -10.89 -26.53
N SER A 404 -35.94 -11.00 -27.48
CA SER A 404 -35.69 -10.79 -28.92
C SER A 404 -35.03 -9.44 -29.23
N PHE A 405 -35.28 -8.43 -28.40
CA PHE A 405 -34.60 -7.14 -28.44
C PHE A 405 -34.29 -6.67 -27.01
N GLY A 406 -33.02 -6.79 -26.62
CA GLY A 406 -32.51 -6.32 -25.33
C GLY A 406 -32.93 -7.20 -24.15
N TYR A 407 -33.15 -6.57 -22.99
CA TYR A 407 -33.41 -7.23 -21.72
C TYR A 407 -34.75 -6.79 -21.12
N LYS A 408 -35.42 -7.71 -20.42
CA LYS A 408 -36.59 -7.41 -19.58
C LYS A 408 -36.28 -7.67 -18.12
N ASP A 409 -36.65 -6.72 -17.26
CA ASP A 409 -36.58 -6.88 -15.81
C ASP A 409 -37.57 -7.98 -15.40
N VAL A 410 -37.05 -9.00 -14.73
CA VAL A 410 -37.80 -10.14 -14.21
C VAL A 410 -37.48 -10.33 -12.74
N SER A 411 -37.69 -9.29 -11.95
CA SER A 411 -37.51 -9.31 -10.50
C SER A 411 -38.25 -10.47 -9.81
N GLU A 412 -39.34 -10.99 -10.39
CA GLU A 412 -40.02 -12.20 -9.91
C GLU A 412 -39.12 -13.45 -9.85
N PHE A 413 -38.07 -13.51 -10.67
CA PHE A 413 -37.12 -14.63 -10.72
C PHE A 413 -36.31 -14.79 -9.42
N LEU A 414 -36.20 -13.73 -8.62
CA LEU A 414 -35.43 -13.74 -7.38
C LEU A 414 -36.26 -14.18 -6.16
N GLN A 415 -37.57 -14.42 -6.32
CA GLN A 415 -38.49 -14.75 -5.23
C GLN A 415 -38.95 -16.22 -5.29
N PRO A 416 -38.31 -17.16 -4.58
CA PRO A 416 -38.79 -18.52 -4.48
C PRO A 416 -39.99 -18.61 -3.52
N GLU A 417 -41.15 -19.01 -4.07
CA GLU A 417 -42.30 -19.58 -3.37
C GLU A 417 -42.93 -18.79 -2.20
N ASN A 418 -43.87 -17.87 -2.47
CA ASN A 418 -44.96 -17.55 -1.53
C ASN A 418 -46.14 -16.85 -2.22
N TYR A 419 -46.75 -17.55 -3.17
CA TYR A 419 -47.88 -17.06 -3.98
C TYR A 419 -49.17 -16.88 -3.16
N LEU A 420 -49.33 -17.62 -2.05
CA LEU A 420 -50.47 -17.46 -1.14
C LEU A 420 -50.40 -16.13 -0.40
N LYS A 421 -49.21 -15.62 -0.09
CA LYS A 421 -49.04 -14.40 0.70
C LYS A 421 -49.34 -13.13 -0.12
N ALA A 422 -49.08 -13.12 -1.42
CA ALA A 422 -49.36 -11.98 -2.29
C ALA A 422 -50.84 -11.91 -2.71
N ALA A 423 -51.49 -13.05 -2.93
CA ALA A 423 -52.94 -13.11 -3.17
C ALA A 423 -53.75 -12.83 -1.89
N GLU A 424 -53.29 -13.31 -0.73
CA GLU A 424 -53.86 -12.95 0.59
C GLU A 424 -53.59 -11.48 0.92
N GLN A 425 -52.40 -10.92 0.67
CA GLN A 425 -52.16 -9.49 0.90
C GLN A 425 -52.95 -8.58 -0.06
N THR A 426 -53.22 -8.99 -1.29
CA THR A 426 -54.06 -8.20 -2.22
C THR A 426 -55.56 -8.32 -1.94
N THR A 427 -56.01 -9.42 -1.33
CA THR A 427 -57.41 -9.59 -0.88
C THR A 427 -57.64 -9.03 0.53
N GLU A 428 -56.65 -9.09 1.43
CA GLU A 428 -56.68 -8.50 2.77
C GLU A 428 -56.39 -7.00 2.78
N GLN A 429 -55.75 -6.43 1.73
CA GLN A 429 -55.69 -4.97 1.56
C GLN A 429 -57.08 -4.34 1.36
N ASN A 430 -58.08 -5.10 0.91
CA ASN A 430 -59.45 -4.61 0.79
C ASN A 430 -60.28 -4.74 2.08
N TYR A 431 -59.72 -5.30 3.17
CA TYR A 431 -60.40 -5.34 4.47
C TYR A 431 -60.15 -4.12 5.37
N ASN A 432 -59.27 -3.20 4.96
CA ASN A 432 -59.05 -1.92 5.67
C ASN A 432 -59.87 -0.75 5.09
N MET A 433 -60.78 -1.01 4.15
CA MET A 433 -61.83 -0.06 3.72
C MET A 433 -63.07 -0.17 4.59
N ILE A 434 -62.92 -0.21 5.92
CA ILE A 434 -64.07 -0.25 6.83
C ILE A 434 -64.35 1.12 7.49
N ASP A 435 -63.46 2.12 7.41
CA ASP A 435 -63.78 3.47 7.96
C ASP A 435 -63.13 4.70 7.27
N GLY A 436 -62.71 4.58 6.00
CA GLY A 436 -62.45 5.77 5.16
C GLY A 436 -61.30 6.71 5.58
N GLN A 437 -60.25 6.24 6.27
CA GLN A 437 -59.05 7.05 6.54
C GLN A 437 -57.74 6.30 6.21
N ILE A 438 -56.94 6.84 5.29
CA ILE A 438 -55.58 6.38 4.98
C ILE A 438 -54.61 7.08 5.96
N ASN A 439 -54.02 6.34 6.90
CA ASN A 439 -53.01 6.85 7.84
C ASN A 439 -51.63 6.26 7.50
N ASN A 440 -50.79 7.01 6.79
CA ASN A 440 -49.35 6.76 6.68
C ASN A 440 -48.57 8.09 6.46
N THR A 441 -48.86 9.10 7.28
CA THR A 441 -48.07 10.34 7.36
C THR A 441 -47.27 10.39 8.67
N PRO A 442 -45.94 10.64 8.62
CA PRO A 442 -45.08 10.64 9.80
C PRO A 442 -45.43 11.78 10.76
N THR A 443 -45.26 11.51 12.05
CA THR A 443 -45.68 12.39 13.16
C THR A 443 -44.59 13.45 13.43
N ALA A 444 -44.96 14.62 13.96
CA ALA A 444 -44.00 15.69 14.22
C ALA A 444 -42.88 15.25 15.19
N ALA A 445 -43.19 14.39 16.16
CA ALA A 445 -42.20 13.86 17.11
C ALA A 445 -41.12 13.00 16.42
N GLU A 446 -41.50 12.22 15.41
CA GLU A 446 -40.57 11.34 14.67
C GLU A 446 -39.64 12.17 13.78
N LEU A 447 -40.13 13.28 13.21
CA LEU A 447 -39.30 14.21 12.45
C LEU A 447 -38.34 15.01 13.35
N GLU A 448 -38.72 15.27 14.61
CA GLU A 448 -37.88 15.99 15.56
C GLU A 448 -36.72 15.12 16.10
N GLU A 449 -36.95 13.82 16.27
CA GLU A 449 -35.89 12.86 16.60
C GLU A 449 -34.88 12.72 15.45
N LYS A 450 -35.34 12.68 14.21
CA LYS A 450 -34.46 12.68 13.03
C LYS A 450 -33.62 13.96 12.94
N ALA A 451 -34.20 15.11 13.26
CA ALA A 451 -33.44 16.37 13.33
C ALA A 451 -32.37 16.34 14.43
N LYS A 452 -32.68 15.77 15.60
CA LYS A 452 -31.72 15.59 16.71
C LYS A 452 -30.62 14.58 16.39
N ALA A 453 -30.91 13.60 15.53
CA ALA A 453 -29.93 12.66 14.99
C ALA A 453 -29.03 13.27 13.90
N GLY A 454 -29.21 14.56 13.57
CA GLY A 454 -28.37 15.29 12.61
C GLY A 454 -28.83 15.18 11.16
N GLU A 455 -30.00 14.59 10.89
CA GLU A 455 -30.57 14.49 9.54
C GLU A 455 -31.26 15.81 9.14
N GLN A 456 -31.12 16.22 7.87
CA GLN A 456 -31.81 17.39 7.34
C GLN A 456 -33.30 17.12 7.17
N ILE A 457 -34.14 17.80 7.95
CA ILE A 457 -35.60 17.78 7.80
C ILE A 457 -36.13 19.05 7.11
N SER A 458 -37.16 18.90 6.28
CA SER A 458 -37.84 20.03 5.65
C SER A 458 -38.78 20.73 6.64
N LEU A 459 -38.56 22.03 6.87
CA LEU A 459 -39.41 22.88 7.71
C LEU A 459 -40.89 22.90 7.23
N ALA A 460 -41.13 22.73 5.93
CA ALA A 460 -42.47 22.69 5.37
C ALA A 460 -43.21 21.37 5.69
N GLU A 461 -42.49 20.24 5.76
CA GLU A 461 -43.05 18.95 6.16
C GLU A 461 -43.29 18.90 7.67
N TYR A 462 -42.36 19.42 8.47
CA TYR A 462 -42.54 19.52 9.92
C TYR A 462 -43.73 20.41 10.30
N ALA A 463 -43.93 21.54 9.59
CA ALA A 463 -45.09 22.40 9.81
C ALA A 463 -46.43 21.76 9.40
N LYS A 464 -46.44 20.90 8.37
CA LYS A 464 -47.62 20.11 7.99
C LYS A 464 -47.91 19.04 9.03
N ALA A 465 -46.89 18.30 9.48
CA ALA A 465 -47.00 17.28 10.52
C ALA A 465 -47.53 17.86 11.85
N LEU A 466 -47.05 19.03 12.27
CA LEU A 466 -47.55 19.74 13.45
C LEU A 466 -49.03 20.15 13.34
N LYS A 467 -49.49 20.52 12.14
CA LYS A 467 -50.90 20.85 11.91
C LYS A 467 -51.77 19.60 11.94
N THR A 468 -51.34 18.51 11.30
CA THR A 468 -52.06 17.23 11.29
C THR A 468 -52.10 16.59 12.68
N ASP A 469 -51.05 16.72 13.49
CA ASP A 469 -51.05 16.22 14.87
C ASP A 469 -51.96 17.03 15.79
N LYS A 470 -52.08 18.34 15.56
CA LYS A 470 -53.06 19.19 16.24
C LYS A 470 -54.51 18.85 15.89
N GLU A 471 -54.74 18.35 14.68
CA GLU A 471 -56.05 17.88 14.22
C GLU A 471 -56.35 16.47 14.75
N ARG A 472 -55.36 15.56 14.77
CA ARG A 472 -55.45 14.23 15.43
C ARG A 472 -55.70 14.34 16.94
N GLY A 473 -55.16 15.36 17.60
CA GLY A 473 -55.39 15.61 19.03
C GLY A 473 -56.80 16.10 19.40
N LYS A 474 -57.65 16.48 18.43
CA LYS A 474 -59.04 16.90 18.69
C LYS A 474 -60.04 15.74 18.74
N SER A 475 -59.70 14.56 18.21
CA SER A 475 -60.58 13.39 18.16
C SER A 475 -60.41 12.39 19.32
N ALA A 476 -59.44 12.59 20.23
CA ALA A 476 -59.26 11.76 21.41
C ALA A 476 -59.92 12.37 22.66
N LYS A 477 -61.25 12.29 22.76
CA LYS A 477 -61.99 12.38 24.03
C LYS A 477 -62.73 11.06 24.27
N GLN A 478 -62.09 10.12 24.99
CA GLN A 478 -62.72 8.94 25.59
C GLN A 478 -61.97 8.61 26.89
N GLU A 479 -62.56 8.82 28.07
CA GLU A 479 -63.52 7.98 28.82
C GLU A 479 -62.80 7.19 29.95
N LYS A 480 -63.24 7.42 31.19
CA LYS A 480 -62.68 6.80 32.40
C LYS A 480 -63.19 5.35 32.53
N PRO A 481 -62.38 4.40 33.03
CA PRO A 481 -62.79 3.00 33.18
C PRO A 481 -63.86 2.83 34.25
N SER A 482 -64.84 1.93 34.00
CA SER A 482 -65.98 1.73 34.89
C SER A 482 -65.63 0.99 36.18
N ILE A 483 -66.30 1.37 37.27
CA ILE A 483 -66.13 0.89 38.66
C ILE A 483 -66.20 -0.66 38.76
N ARG A 484 -66.91 -1.32 37.84
CA ARG A 484 -67.07 -2.78 37.83
C ARG A 484 -65.78 -3.52 37.46
N ALA A 485 -64.93 -2.92 36.64
CA ALA A 485 -63.62 -3.47 36.29
C ALA A 485 -62.63 -3.37 37.47
N GLN A 486 -62.69 -2.26 38.23
CA GLN A 486 -61.84 -2.04 39.40
C GLN A 486 -62.20 -2.98 40.57
N LEU A 487 -63.49 -3.26 40.78
CA LEU A 487 -63.95 -4.20 41.81
C LEU A 487 -63.55 -5.66 41.53
N LYS A 488 -63.47 -6.06 40.26
CA LYS A 488 -63.06 -7.42 39.87
C LYS A 488 -61.55 -7.64 40.12
N ALA A 489 -60.74 -6.65 39.80
CA ALA A 489 -59.28 -6.67 40.06
C ALA A 489 -58.96 -6.67 41.57
N ALA A 490 -59.72 -5.94 42.38
CA ALA A 490 -59.53 -5.93 43.83
C ALA A 490 -59.86 -7.28 44.48
N LYS A 491 -60.89 -7.99 44.00
CA LYS A 491 -61.30 -9.31 44.52
C LYS A 491 -60.25 -10.39 44.25
N GLU A 492 -59.61 -10.38 43.08
CA GLU A 492 -58.54 -11.35 42.73
C GLU A 492 -57.24 -11.13 43.53
N GLN A 493 -56.97 -9.89 43.96
CA GLN A 493 -55.81 -9.62 44.82
C GLN A 493 -56.04 -10.07 46.27
N THR A 494 -57.27 -9.98 46.78
CA THR A 494 -57.60 -10.45 48.15
C THR A 494 -57.53 -11.97 48.30
N THR A 495 -57.95 -12.75 47.30
CA THR A 495 -57.89 -14.23 47.33
C THR A 495 -56.45 -14.75 47.24
N LYS A 496 -55.58 -14.09 46.45
CA LYS A 496 -54.15 -14.44 46.39
C LYS A 496 -53.40 -14.14 47.69
N LYS A 497 -53.81 -13.13 48.46
CA LYS A 497 -53.19 -12.80 49.76
C LYS A 497 -53.56 -13.80 50.86
N GLN A 498 -54.80 -14.28 50.90
CA GLN A 498 -55.24 -15.30 51.87
C GLN A 498 -54.62 -16.68 51.60
N ALA A 499 -54.39 -17.05 50.34
CA ALA A 499 -53.70 -18.29 49.99
C ALA A 499 -52.24 -18.31 50.45
N ARG A 500 -51.54 -17.16 50.37
CA ARG A 500 -50.13 -17.03 50.82
C ARG A 500 -49.95 -17.04 52.35
N GLN A 501 -50.91 -16.51 53.11
CA GLN A 501 -50.86 -16.58 54.58
C GLN A 501 -51.11 -17.99 55.12
N LYS A 502 -52.05 -18.74 54.53
CA LYS A 502 -52.30 -20.14 54.92
C LYS A 502 -51.11 -21.08 54.66
N THR A 503 -50.29 -20.79 53.65
CA THR A 503 -49.07 -21.56 53.38
C THR A 503 -47.92 -21.20 54.33
N GLN A 504 -47.87 -19.98 54.88
CA GLN A 504 -46.82 -19.57 55.82
C GLN A 504 -47.08 -20.03 57.26
N ASP A 505 -48.34 -20.21 57.67
CA ASP A 505 -48.67 -20.68 59.03
C ASP A 505 -48.54 -22.21 59.19
N LEU A 506 -48.55 -22.98 58.09
CA LEU A 506 -48.31 -24.44 58.12
C LEU A 506 -46.82 -24.82 58.22
N GLU A 507 -45.89 -23.90 57.93
CA GLU A 507 -44.44 -24.13 58.06
C GLU A 507 -43.90 -23.72 59.44
N ARG A 508 -44.76 -23.23 60.35
CA ARG A 508 -44.38 -22.79 61.71
C ARG A 508 -45.13 -23.50 62.85
N SER A 509 -45.81 -24.62 62.59
CA SER A 509 -46.38 -25.50 63.63
C SER A 509 -45.65 -26.82 63.72
#